data_AF-A0AAD4W0L1-F1
#
_entry.id   AF-A0AAD4W0L1-F1
#
_cell.length_a   1.000
_cell.length_b   1.000
_cell.length_c   1.000
_cell.angle_alpha   90.00
_cell.angle_beta   90.00
_cell.angle_gamma   90.00
#
_symmetry.space_group_name_H-M   'P 1'
#
loop_
_entity.id
_entity.type
_entity.pdbx_description
1 polymer ?
#
loop_
_entity_poly.entity_id
_entity_poly.type
_entity_poly.pdbx_seq_one_letter_code
_entity_poly.pdbx_strand_id
1 'polypeptide(L)'
;MPRVVKRKLQKLRLIVEYNKRGKGQGGKNSVLASAAKKWKDFKSTLTRHYILPYTNDKEKLSQPPETYKFIEKAQWDAFVASRLSKDFESVHSQHAQIREKLEYNHRLSRKGYAGLEDQLEETMPGVEIDRSTLWKRARQDKHGNIPDPKVAEKAKLIDELQKQVSEGKVNVYGSNDVLTMALGPEHPGRLRGVGAGISPMQYFNLPKPQRVSFDDHLKESLRVLLQEETKKMKAKAREEALRMEARTKQLVEAEREHFLSQLSQF
;
A
#
# COMPACT_ATOMS: atom_id res chain seq x y z
N MET A 1 -33.28 -11.76 -11.05
CA MET A 1 -33.10 -10.34 -10.64
C MET A 1 -31.77 -9.81 -11.17
N PRO A 2 -31.75 -8.68 -11.89
CA PRO A 2 -30.51 -8.01 -12.32
C PRO A 2 -29.58 -7.68 -11.13
N ARG A 3 -28.26 -7.76 -11.32
CA ARG A 3 -27.25 -7.53 -10.26
C ARG A 3 -27.37 -6.14 -9.61
N VAL A 4 -27.86 -5.15 -10.38
CA VAL A 4 -28.16 -3.78 -9.92
C VAL A 4 -29.33 -3.75 -8.93
N VAL A 5 -30.36 -4.56 -9.15
CA VAL A 5 -31.49 -4.68 -8.20
C VAL A 5 -31.00 -5.32 -6.91
N LYS A 6 -30.12 -6.33 -6.99
CA LYS A 6 -29.47 -6.92 -5.81
C LYS A 6 -28.56 -5.93 -5.08
N ARG A 7 -27.73 -5.13 -5.78
CA ARG A 7 -26.84 -4.11 -5.17
C ARG A 7 -27.60 -2.91 -4.63
N LYS A 8 -28.65 -2.42 -5.30
CA LYS A 8 -29.55 -1.38 -4.77
C LYS A 8 -30.29 -1.88 -3.55
N LEU A 9 -30.85 -3.10 -3.57
CA LEU A 9 -31.47 -3.72 -2.40
C LEU A 9 -30.46 -3.98 -1.26
N GLN A 10 -29.19 -4.26 -1.57
CA GLN A 10 -28.14 -4.48 -0.58
C GLN A 10 -27.63 -3.15 0.01
N LYS A 11 -27.50 -2.07 -0.78
CA LYS A 11 -27.28 -0.70 -0.31
C LYS A 11 -28.47 -0.21 0.52
N LEU A 12 -29.71 -0.42 0.07
CA LEU A 12 -30.93 -0.09 0.81
C LEU A 12 -31.05 -0.91 2.10
N ARG A 13 -30.70 -2.21 2.11
CA ARG A 13 -30.62 -3.01 3.34
C ARG A 13 -29.58 -2.46 4.30
N LEU A 14 -28.39 -2.09 3.82
CA LEU A 14 -27.34 -1.47 4.63
C LEU A 14 -27.76 -0.11 5.19
N ILE A 15 -28.45 0.72 4.40
CA ILE A 15 -28.96 2.04 4.82
C ILE A 15 -30.11 1.89 5.81
N VAL A 16 -31.04 0.95 5.57
CA VAL A 16 -32.14 0.65 6.48
C VAL A 16 -31.64 0.00 7.76
N GLU A 17 -30.62 -0.87 7.72
CA GLU A 17 -29.95 -1.40 8.91
C GLU A 17 -29.12 -0.34 9.64
N TYR A 18 -28.48 0.60 8.92
CA TYR A 18 -27.73 1.72 9.49
C TYR A 18 -28.67 2.71 10.19
N ASN A 19 -29.88 2.92 9.65
CA ASN A 19 -30.91 3.74 10.27
C ASN A 19 -31.70 3.00 11.38
N LYS A 20 -31.84 1.67 11.30
CA LYS A 20 -32.40 0.81 12.37
C LYS A 20 -31.42 0.62 13.54
N ARG A 21 -30.12 0.61 13.28
CA ARG A 21 -29.05 0.67 14.30
C ARG A 21 -28.88 2.13 14.73
N GLY A 22 -29.77 2.60 15.59
CA GLY A 22 -29.73 3.95 16.16
C GLY A 22 -28.32 4.40 16.58
N LYS A 23 -28.03 5.68 16.35
CA LYS A 23 -26.86 6.46 16.80
C LYS A 23 -25.87 5.69 17.69
N GLY A 24 -24.76 5.18 17.12
CA GLY A 24 -23.70 4.56 17.91
C GLY A 24 -22.36 4.48 17.16
N GLN A 25 -21.35 5.19 17.64
CA GLN A 25 -19.91 5.09 17.31
C GLN A 25 -19.40 5.57 15.93
N GLY A 26 -20.08 5.35 14.80
CA GLY A 26 -19.55 5.75 13.48
C GLY A 26 -19.52 7.26 13.20
N GLY A 27 -20.57 7.99 13.62
CA GLY A 27 -20.68 9.44 13.40
C GLY A 27 -19.71 10.26 14.26
N LYS A 28 -19.48 9.86 15.52
CA LYS A 28 -18.57 10.56 16.44
C LYS A 28 -17.14 10.59 15.90
N ASN A 29 -16.64 9.44 15.44
CA ASN A 29 -15.29 9.35 14.87
C ASN A 29 -15.14 10.19 13.59
N SER A 30 -16.16 10.22 12.73
CA SER A 30 -16.17 11.06 11.54
C SER A 30 -16.15 12.55 11.88
N VAL A 31 -16.96 12.98 12.84
CA VAL A 31 -17.00 14.37 13.32
C VAL A 31 -15.65 14.78 13.93
N LEU A 32 -15.08 13.95 14.81
CA LEU A 32 -13.77 14.21 15.42
C LEU A 32 -12.65 14.24 14.38
N ALA A 33 -12.65 13.32 13.41
CA ALA A 33 -11.68 13.32 12.32
C ALA A 33 -11.77 14.58 11.46
N SER A 34 -13.00 15.04 11.17
CA SER A 34 -13.24 16.28 10.44
C SER A 34 -12.77 17.51 11.22
N ALA A 35 -13.08 17.59 12.52
CA ALA A 35 -12.62 18.66 13.40
C ALA A 35 -11.09 18.70 13.50
N ALA A 36 -10.46 17.54 13.72
CA ALA A 36 -9.00 17.42 13.75
C ALA A 36 -8.35 17.85 12.43
N LYS A 37 -8.96 17.51 11.28
CA LYS A 37 -8.49 17.99 9.98
C LYS A 37 -8.58 19.51 9.87
N LYS A 38 -9.72 20.11 10.19
CA LYS A 38 -9.89 21.58 10.16
C LYS A 38 -8.89 22.29 11.07
N TRP A 39 -8.64 21.75 12.26
CA TRP A 39 -7.64 22.28 13.19
C TRP A 39 -6.21 22.20 12.64
N LYS A 40 -5.84 21.10 11.98
CA LYS A 40 -4.56 20.98 11.28
C LYS A 40 -4.45 21.97 10.12
N ASP A 41 -5.48 22.08 9.30
CA ASP A 41 -5.53 23.01 8.17
C ASP A 41 -5.39 24.47 8.65
N PHE A 42 -6.09 24.84 9.73
CA PHE A 42 -5.99 26.16 10.36
C PHE A 42 -4.56 26.47 10.82
N LYS A 43 -3.92 25.56 11.59
CA LYS A 43 -2.54 25.73 12.02
C LYS A 43 -1.55 25.80 10.85
N SER A 44 -1.82 25.07 9.78
CA SER A 44 -1.02 25.13 8.55
C SER A 44 -1.15 26.49 7.86
N THR A 45 -2.36 27.04 7.75
CA THR A 45 -2.62 28.39 7.22
C THR A 45 -1.88 29.45 8.03
N LEU A 46 -1.97 29.40 9.37
CA LEU A 46 -1.23 30.32 10.24
C LEU A 46 0.27 30.26 9.98
N THR A 47 0.83 29.05 9.94
CA THR A 47 2.26 28.84 9.71
C THR A 47 2.69 29.38 8.34
N ARG A 48 1.95 29.05 7.28
CA ARG A 48 2.30 29.39 5.90
C ARG A 48 2.20 30.88 5.58
N HIS A 49 1.19 31.56 6.12
CA HIS A 49 0.91 32.95 5.76
C HIS A 49 1.44 33.98 6.75
N TYR A 50 1.55 33.62 8.03
CA TYR A 50 1.82 34.59 9.09
C TYR A 50 3.12 34.29 9.85
N ILE A 51 3.74 33.12 9.66
CA ILE A 51 5.00 32.78 10.34
C ILE A 51 6.15 32.66 9.34
N LEU A 52 6.08 31.70 8.40
CA LEU A 52 7.18 31.42 7.47
C LEU A 52 7.65 32.64 6.67
N PRO A 53 6.76 33.53 6.15
CA PRO A 53 7.19 34.72 5.41
C PRO A 53 7.94 35.76 6.25
N TYR A 54 7.78 35.72 7.59
CA TYR A 54 8.32 36.71 8.53
C TYR A 54 9.28 36.09 9.54
N THR A 55 9.88 34.96 9.19
CA THR A 55 10.84 34.21 10.01
C THR A 55 11.98 35.08 10.56
N ASN A 56 12.42 36.10 9.79
CA ASN A 56 13.48 37.03 10.20
C ASN A 56 12.95 38.32 10.87
N ASP A 57 11.66 38.62 10.73
CA ASP A 57 11.04 39.87 11.20
C ASP A 57 10.29 39.63 12.53
N LYS A 58 11.04 39.65 13.65
CA LYS A 58 10.46 39.39 14.99
C LYS A 58 9.33 40.35 15.38
N GLU A 59 9.36 41.59 14.90
CA GLU A 59 8.32 42.58 15.19
C GLU A 59 6.96 42.18 14.59
N LYS A 60 6.96 41.65 13.37
CA LYS A 60 5.74 41.18 12.69
C LYS A 60 5.17 39.90 13.28
N LEU A 61 5.99 39.16 14.03
CA LEU A 61 5.58 37.96 14.76
C LEU A 61 5.15 38.24 16.20
N SER A 62 5.32 39.47 16.70
CA SER A 62 5.06 39.84 18.10
C SER A 62 3.58 39.77 18.49
N GLN A 63 2.68 39.92 17.51
CA GLN A 63 1.23 39.91 17.72
C GLN A 63 0.55 38.89 16.82
N PRO A 64 -0.54 38.25 17.30
CA PRO A 64 -1.34 37.38 16.46
C PRO A 64 -1.97 38.17 15.31
N PRO A 65 -2.27 37.51 14.17
CA PRO A 65 -2.94 38.18 13.06
C PRO A 65 -4.27 38.78 13.48
N GLU A 66 -4.55 40.02 13.04
CA GLU A 66 -5.78 40.74 13.41
C GLU A 66 -7.06 40.00 12.99
N THR A 67 -6.97 39.18 11.93
CA THR A 67 -8.05 38.30 11.48
C THR A 67 -8.48 37.28 12.55
N TYR A 68 -7.59 36.92 13.48
CA TYR A 68 -7.80 35.88 14.47
C TYR A 68 -7.70 36.42 15.91
N LYS A 69 -8.56 37.38 16.25
CA LYS A 69 -8.63 38.05 17.57
C LYS A 69 -8.84 37.11 18.77
N PHE A 70 -9.33 35.89 18.53
CA PHE A 70 -9.54 34.89 19.57
C PHE A 70 -8.25 34.18 20.00
N ILE A 71 -7.13 34.40 19.30
CA ILE A 71 -5.84 33.83 19.69
C ILE A 71 -5.20 34.75 20.73
N GLU A 72 -5.02 34.24 21.94
CA GLU A 72 -4.32 34.97 23.00
C GLU A 72 -2.84 35.12 22.65
N LYS A 73 -2.25 36.26 23.04
CA LYS A 73 -0.84 36.55 22.76
C LYS A 73 0.09 35.44 23.27
N ALA A 74 -0.13 34.95 24.49
CA ALA A 74 0.69 33.87 25.06
C ALA A 74 0.62 32.57 24.23
N GLN A 75 -0.57 32.24 23.71
CA GLN A 75 -0.76 31.07 22.83
C GLN A 75 -0.08 31.27 21.48
N TRP A 76 -0.14 32.49 20.94
CA TRP A 76 0.55 32.86 19.71
C TRP A 76 2.07 32.77 19.85
N ASP A 77 2.64 33.37 20.90
CA ASP A 77 4.08 33.37 21.15
C ASP A 77 4.61 31.92 21.29
N ALA A 78 3.91 31.08 22.07
CA ALA A 78 4.24 29.66 22.19
C ALA A 78 4.13 28.91 20.85
N PHE A 79 3.11 29.25 20.04
CA PHE A 79 2.93 28.65 18.72
C PHE A 79 4.04 29.05 17.75
N VAL A 80 4.42 30.33 17.68
CA VAL A 80 5.52 30.82 16.85
C VAL A 80 6.83 30.13 17.25
N ALA A 81 7.14 30.08 18.55
CA ALA A 81 8.32 29.37 19.04
C ALA A 81 8.33 27.89 18.61
N SER A 82 7.18 27.21 18.68
CA SER A 82 7.07 25.81 18.22
C SER A 82 7.32 25.64 16.71
N ARG A 83 6.88 26.60 15.89
CA ARG A 83 7.04 26.57 14.42
C ARG A 83 8.41 27.01 13.94
N LEU A 84 9.17 27.73 14.76
CA LEU A 84 10.56 28.11 14.48
C LEU A 84 11.57 27.13 15.09
N SER A 85 11.10 26.08 15.77
CA SER A 85 11.98 25.05 16.33
C SER A 85 12.65 24.20 15.24
N LYS A 86 13.89 23.77 15.51
CA LYS A 86 14.64 22.87 14.61
C LYS A 86 13.92 21.54 14.36
N ASP A 87 13.25 21.02 15.39
CA ASP A 87 12.48 19.78 15.29
C ASP A 87 11.33 19.93 14.29
N PHE A 88 10.60 21.05 14.34
CA PHE A 88 9.54 21.32 13.37
C PHE A 88 10.10 21.50 11.96
N GLU A 89 11.20 22.24 11.80
CA GLU A 89 11.84 22.46 10.50
C GLU A 89 12.27 21.14 9.84
N SER A 90 12.89 20.25 10.62
CA SER A 90 13.28 18.91 10.16
C SER A 90 12.07 18.10 9.67
N VAL A 91 11.02 18.00 10.50
CA VAL A 91 9.78 17.28 10.14
C VAL A 91 9.09 17.91 8.94
N HIS A 92 9.05 19.25 8.87
CA HIS A 92 8.46 19.97 7.75
C HIS A 92 9.19 19.69 6.44
N SER A 93 10.53 19.73 6.45
CA SER A 93 11.38 19.43 5.30
C SER A 93 11.21 17.98 4.82
N GLN A 94 11.21 17.02 5.74
CA GLN A 94 10.95 15.60 5.41
C GLN A 94 9.59 15.42 4.72
N HIS A 95 8.53 16.05 5.24
CA HIS A 95 7.20 15.96 4.63
C HIS A 95 7.13 16.67 3.27
N ALA A 96 7.86 17.77 3.07
CA ALA A 96 7.96 18.43 1.77
C ALA A 96 8.62 17.52 0.73
N GLN A 97 9.73 16.86 1.08
CA GLN A 97 10.41 15.90 0.22
C GLN A 97 9.52 14.68 -0.11
N ILE A 98 8.73 14.19 0.85
CA ILE A 98 7.76 13.11 0.60
C ILE A 98 6.67 13.57 -0.38
N ARG A 99 6.17 14.80 -0.24
CA ARG A 99 5.13 15.35 -1.12
C ARG A 99 5.63 15.55 -2.55
N GLU A 100 6.89 15.94 -2.71
CA GLU A 100 7.57 16.14 -3.99
C GLU A 100 7.68 14.84 -4.79
N LYS A 101 7.91 13.71 -4.11
CA LYS A 101 7.93 12.37 -4.73
C LYS A 101 6.57 11.89 -5.26
N LEU A 102 5.47 12.61 -5.01
CA LEU A 102 4.16 12.21 -5.52
C LEU A 102 4.03 12.54 -7.00
N GLU A 103 4.34 11.55 -7.83
CA GLU A 103 4.45 11.66 -9.28
C GLU A 103 3.10 11.92 -9.99
N TYR A 104 2.03 11.23 -9.58
CA TYR A 104 0.78 11.20 -10.35
C TYR A 104 -0.37 11.95 -9.66
N ASN A 105 -0.27 13.28 -9.59
CA ASN A 105 -1.31 14.13 -8.99
C ASN A 105 -2.65 14.04 -9.75
N HIS A 106 -3.78 13.93 -9.02
CA HIS A 106 -5.12 13.95 -9.63
C HIS A 106 -5.72 15.37 -9.65
N ARG A 107 -6.71 15.60 -10.53
CA ARG A 107 -7.34 16.92 -10.78
C ARG A 107 -8.80 16.99 -10.33
N LEU A 108 -9.25 16.04 -9.52
CA LEU A 108 -10.64 15.90 -9.07
C LEU A 108 -11.12 16.96 -8.05
N SER A 109 -10.23 17.78 -7.49
CA SER A 109 -10.59 18.81 -6.51
C SER A 109 -11.48 18.26 -5.38
N ARG A 110 -12.49 19.02 -4.94
CA ARG A 110 -13.46 18.64 -3.89
C ARG A 110 -14.40 17.50 -4.28
N LYS A 111 -14.56 17.21 -5.58
CA LYS A 111 -15.43 16.14 -6.09
C LYS A 111 -14.91 14.75 -5.69
N GLY A 112 -13.59 14.58 -5.72
CA GLY A 112 -12.95 13.29 -5.44
C GLY A 112 -13.37 12.20 -6.43
N TYR A 113 -13.02 10.95 -6.10
CA TYR A 113 -13.32 9.78 -6.94
C TYR A 113 -14.79 9.38 -6.89
N ALA A 114 -15.45 9.49 -5.74
CA ALA A 114 -16.88 9.17 -5.61
C ALA A 114 -17.72 10.03 -6.56
N GLY A 115 -17.55 11.36 -6.53
CA GLY A 115 -18.28 12.22 -7.46
C GLY A 115 -17.81 12.10 -8.92
N LEU A 116 -16.65 11.52 -9.20
CA LEU A 116 -16.26 11.19 -10.58
C LEU A 116 -17.01 9.95 -11.08
N GLU A 117 -17.13 8.93 -10.23
CA GLU A 117 -17.87 7.71 -10.51
C GLU A 117 -19.35 8.02 -10.76
N ASP A 118 -19.98 8.84 -9.91
CA ASP A 118 -21.37 9.28 -10.08
C ASP A 118 -21.58 9.95 -11.45
N GLN A 119 -20.67 10.86 -11.86
CA GLN A 119 -20.75 11.52 -13.17
C GLN A 119 -20.62 10.55 -14.33
N LEU A 120 -19.76 9.54 -14.21
CA LEU A 120 -19.57 8.55 -15.25
C LEU A 120 -20.77 7.62 -15.34
N GLU A 121 -21.36 7.23 -14.21
CA GLU A 121 -22.57 6.40 -14.15
C GLU A 121 -23.77 7.10 -14.79
N GLU A 122 -23.89 8.43 -14.65
CA GLU A 122 -24.90 9.23 -15.34
C GLU A 122 -24.73 9.23 -16.86
N THR A 123 -23.50 9.33 -17.36
CA THR A 123 -23.22 9.37 -18.81
C THR A 123 -23.26 7.99 -19.48
N MET A 124 -22.93 6.93 -18.74
CA MET A 124 -22.81 5.57 -19.25
C MET A 124 -23.51 4.58 -18.30
N PRO A 125 -24.85 4.63 -18.22
CA PRO A 125 -25.59 3.84 -17.24
C PRO A 125 -25.41 2.34 -17.49
N GLY A 126 -25.04 1.61 -16.44
CA GLY A 126 -24.91 0.14 -16.47
C GLY A 126 -23.57 -0.40 -16.95
N VAL A 127 -22.64 0.46 -17.37
CA VAL A 127 -21.27 0.06 -17.70
C VAL A 127 -20.46 -0.08 -16.41
N GLU A 128 -19.78 -1.22 -16.22
CA GLU A 128 -18.89 -1.40 -15.07
C GLU A 128 -17.63 -0.54 -15.26
N ILE A 129 -17.51 0.51 -14.45
CA ILE A 129 -16.38 1.44 -14.54
C ILE A 129 -15.18 0.83 -13.81
N ASP A 130 -14.18 0.43 -14.58
CA ASP A 130 -12.93 -0.06 -14.02
C ASP A 130 -12.13 1.05 -13.31
N ARG A 131 -11.40 0.70 -12.26
CA ARG A 131 -10.60 1.69 -11.50
C ARG A 131 -9.45 2.28 -12.31
N SER A 132 -8.95 1.59 -13.35
CA SER A 132 -7.96 2.18 -14.26
C SER A 132 -8.57 3.33 -15.08
N THR A 133 -9.84 3.20 -15.49
CA THR A 133 -10.61 4.26 -16.13
C THR A 133 -10.81 5.45 -15.20
N LEU A 134 -11.18 5.22 -13.93
CA LEU A 134 -11.27 6.28 -12.93
C LEU A 134 -9.93 6.98 -12.72
N TRP A 135 -8.83 6.21 -12.63
CA TRP A 135 -7.49 6.77 -12.45
C TRP A 135 -7.08 7.66 -13.62
N LYS A 136 -7.36 7.24 -14.86
CA LYS A 136 -7.08 8.00 -16.09
C LYS A 136 -7.93 9.27 -16.14
N ARG A 137 -9.24 9.13 -15.97
CA ARG A 137 -10.21 10.25 -16.03
C ARG A 137 -9.92 11.30 -14.95
N ALA A 138 -9.44 10.88 -13.78
CA ALA A 138 -9.03 11.75 -12.69
C ALA A 138 -7.86 12.69 -13.01
N ARG A 139 -7.11 12.42 -14.09
CA ARG A 139 -5.90 13.16 -14.49
C ARG A 139 -6.07 13.95 -15.78
N GLN A 140 -7.23 13.83 -16.40
CA GLN A 140 -7.58 14.62 -17.56
C GLN A 140 -7.95 16.05 -17.17
N ASP A 141 -7.70 16.98 -18.08
CA ASP A 141 -8.21 18.34 -18.03
C ASP A 141 -9.67 18.40 -18.54
N LYS A 142 -10.20 19.62 -18.65
CA LYS A 142 -11.57 19.87 -19.12
C LYS A 142 -11.79 19.46 -20.58
N HIS A 143 -10.72 19.38 -21.37
CA HIS A 143 -10.72 19.01 -22.78
C HIS A 143 -10.42 17.52 -23.00
N GLY A 144 -10.14 16.77 -21.93
CA GLY A 144 -9.80 15.35 -21.97
C GLY A 144 -8.30 15.06 -22.11
N ASN A 145 -7.45 16.09 -22.18
CA ASN A 145 -6.01 15.92 -22.31
C ASN A 145 -5.35 15.63 -20.96
N ILE A 146 -4.20 14.96 -20.98
CA ILE A 146 -3.36 14.72 -19.81
C ILE A 146 -2.10 15.59 -19.95
N PRO A 147 -2.00 16.72 -19.24
CA PRO A 147 -0.90 17.66 -19.48
C PRO A 147 0.47 17.16 -19.04
N ASP A 148 0.53 16.28 -18.05
CA ASP A 148 1.80 15.73 -17.56
C ASP A 148 2.26 14.57 -18.47
N PRO A 149 3.43 14.67 -19.12
CA PRO A 149 3.91 13.64 -20.04
C PRO A 149 4.08 12.26 -19.39
N LYS A 150 4.57 12.20 -18.15
CA LYS A 150 4.78 10.92 -17.43
C LYS A 150 3.44 10.25 -17.14
N VAL A 151 2.45 11.06 -16.76
CA VAL A 151 1.08 10.57 -16.56
C VAL A 151 0.47 10.11 -17.88
N ALA A 152 0.74 10.81 -18.97
CA ALA A 152 0.25 10.47 -20.30
C ALA A 152 0.82 9.12 -20.79
N GLU A 153 2.11 8.85 -20.55
CA GLU A 153 2.72 7.54 -20.83
C GLU A 153 2.04 6.41 -20.06
N LYS A 154 1.78 6.60 -18.76
CA LYS A 154 1.04 5.62 -17.95
C LYS A 154 -0.40 5.44 -18.41
N ALA A 155 -1.06 6.51 -18.85
CA ALA A 155 -2.39 6.41 -19.42
C ALA A 155 -2.41 5.61 -20.74
N LYS A 156 -1.42 5.80 -21.61
CA LYS A 156 -1.26 4.98 -22.83
C LYS A 156 -1.01 3.51 -22.51
N LEU A 157 -0.18 3.22 -21.50
CA LEU A 157 0.06 1.85 -21.05
C LEU A 157 -1.23 1.20 -20.50
N ILE A 158 -2.04 1.95 -19.76
CA ILE A 158 -3.36 1.48 -19.30
C ILE A 158 -4.24 1.14 -20.50
N ASP A 159 -4.29 2.00 -21.52
CA ASP A 159 -5.14 1.78 -22.70
C ASP A 159 -4.71 0.53 -23.50
N GLU A 160 -3.40 0.32 -23.64
CA GLU A 160 -2.84 -0.88 -24.27
C GLU A 160 -3.17 -2.16 -23.46
N LEU A 161 -3.01 -2.11 -22.13
CA LEU A 161 -3.36 -3.24 -21.26
C LEU A 161 -4.87 -3.54 -21.30
N GLN A 162 -5.73 -2.52 -21.30
CA GLN A 162 -7.18 -2.70 -21.45
C GLN A 162 -7.52 -3.39 -22.77
N LYS A 163 -6.86 -2.99 -23.87
CA LYS A 163 -7.01 -3.64 -25.17
C LYS A 163 -6.58 -5.11 -25.13
N GLN A 164 -5.41 -5.40 -24.56
CA GLN A 164 -4.92 -6.78 -24.45
C GLN A 164 -5.83 -7.67 -23.57
N VAL A 165 -6.45 -7.11 -22.53
CA VAL A 165 -7.46 -7.81 -21.72
C VAL A 165 -8.72 -8.08 -22.54
N SER A 166 -9.19 -7.11 -23.34
CA SER A 166 -10.37 -7.31 -24.21
C SER A 166 -10.14 -8.36 -25.31
N GLU A 167 -8.89 -8.49 -25.77
CA GLU A 167 -8.46 -9.51 -26.74
C GLU A 167 -8.16 -10.86 -26.08
N GLY A 168 -8.25 -10.97 -24.75
CA GLY A 168 -7.96 -12.20 -24.00
C GLY A 168 -6.49 -12.59 -23.91
N LYS A 169 -5.56 -11.70 -24.30
CA LYS A 169 -4.10 -11.92 -24.24
C LYS A 169 -3.55 -11.80 -22.81
N VAL A 170 -4.19 -10.95 -22.00
CA VAL A 170 -3.82 -10.69 -20.60
C VAL A 170 -5.00 -11.04 -19.71
N ASN A 171 -4.75 -11.85 -18.68
CA ASN A 171 -5.74 -12.19 -17.68
C ASN A 171 -5.58 -11.29 -16.45
N VAL A 172 -6.69 -10.75 -15.95
CA VAL A 172 -6.74 -9.91 -14.74
C VAL A 172 -7.45 -10.67 -13.62
N TYR A 173 -6.86 -10.68 -12.43
CA TYR A 173 -7.46 -11.36 -11.28
C TYR A 173 -7.12 -10.67 -9.96
N GLY A 174 -8.16 -10.42 -9.15
CA GLY A 174 -8.01 -9.83 -7.83
C GLY A 174 -7.21 -8.54 -7.87
N SER A 175 -6.11 -8.49 -7.10
CA SER A 175 -5.22 -7.33 -7.02
C SER A 175 -4.33 -7.10 -8.25
N ASN A 176 -4.20 -8.10 -9.13
CA ASN A 176 -3.44 -8.04 -10.38
C ASN A 176 -4.37 -7.58 -11.51
N ASP A 177 -4.85 -6.35 -11.41
CA ASP A 177 -5.65 -5.71 -12.45
C ASP A 177 -4.81 -4.75 -13.30
N VAL A 178 -5.44 -4.17 -14.33
CA VAL A 178 -4.82 -3.25 -15.29
C VAL A 178 -4.06 -2.11 -14.59
N LEU A 179 -4.65 -1.52 -13.55
CA LEU A 179 -4.05 -0.37 -12.89
C LEU A 179 -2.80 -0.76 -12.10
N THR A 180 -2.83 -1.92 -11.41
CA THR A 180 -1.66 -2.47 -10.73
C THR A 180 -0.58 -2.86 -11.73
N MET A 181 -0.94 -3.42 -12.89
CA MET A 181 0.04 -3.77 -13.92
C MET A 181 0.74 -2.52 -14.50
N ALA A 182 0.03 -1.42 -14.71
CA ALA A 182 0.59 -0.20 -15.26
C ALA A 182 1.46 0.60 -14.28
N LEU A 183 1.07 0.63 -12.99
CA LEU A 183 1.67 1.48 -11.96
C LEU A 183 2.47 0.73 -10.89
N GLY A 184 2.42 -0.60 -10.91
CA GLY A 184 3.02 -1.46 -9.90
C GLY A 184 2.13 -1.69 -8.67
N PRO A 185 2.66 -2.36 -7.63
CA PRO A 185 1.91 -2.75 -6.44
C PRO A 185 1.24 -1.57 -5.71
N GLU A 186 0.12 -1.86 -5.03
CA GLU A 186 -0.60 -0.90 -4.20
C GLU A 186 0.06 -0.73 -2.83
N HIS A 187 -0.03 0.49 -2.26
CA HIS A 187 0.44 0.71 -0.90
C HIS A 187 -0.53 0.13 0.14
N PRO A 188 -0.02 -0.33 1.30
CA PRO A 188 -0.88 -0.77 2.39
C PRO A 188 -1.88 0.30 2.82
N GLY A 189 -3.13 -0.10 3.08
CA GLY A 189 -4.16 0.75 3.67
C GLY A 189 -4.87 1.74 2.74
N ARG A 190 -4.38 1.99 1.52
CA ARG A 190 -5.04 2.89 0.57
C ARG A 190 -4.95 2.38 -0.86
N LEU A 191 -6.08 2.34 -1.54
CA LEU A 191 -6.17 1.94 -2.94
C LEU A 191 -6.18 3.15 -3.89
N ARG A 192 -5.40 3.08 -4.99
CA ARG A 192 -5.46 4.09 -6.06
C ARG A 192 -6.74 3.93 -6.89
N GLY A 193 -7.32 5.06 -7.29
CA GLY A 193 -8.45 5.11 -8.23
C GLY A 193 -9.86 4.97 -7.62
N VAL A 194 -9.98 4.73 -6.31
CA VAL A 194 -11.28 4.35 -5.68
C VAL A 194 -11.71 5.29 -4.54
N GLY A 195 -10.91 6.33 -4.25
CA GLY A 195 -11.23 7.31 -3.21
C GLY A 195 -10.59 7.03 -1.86
N ALA A 196 -10.94 7.85 -0.85
CA ALA A 196 -10.36 7.76 0.48
C ALA A 196 -11.09 6.70 1.33
N GLY A 197 -10.34 5.97 2.16
CA GLY A 197 -10.90 5.02 3.12
C GLY A 197 -11.15 3.61 2.59
N ILE A 198 -10.91 3.36 1.30
CA ILE A 198 -10.99 2.02 0.70
C ILE A 198 -9.58 1.40 0.69
N SER A 199 -9.42 0.33 1.45
CA SER A 199 -8.20 -0.47 1.46
C SER A 199 -8.22 -1.53 0.36
N PRO A 200 -7.05 -1.97 -0.15
CA PRO A 200 -6.99 -3.09 -1.10
C PRO A 200 -7.71 -4.35 -0.61
N MET A 201 -7.62 -4.63 0.70
CA MET A 201 -8.27 -5.79 1.32
C MET A 201 -9.80 -5.75 1.22
N GLN A 202 -10.41 -4.58 1.45
CA GLN A 202 -11.86 -4.40 1.32
C GLN A 202 -12.31 -4.45 -0.13
N TYR A 203 -11.53 -3.87 -1.05
CA TYR A 203 -11.91 -3.79 -2.45
C TYR A 203 -11.82 -5.14 -3.17
N PHE A 204 -10.71 -5.85 -2.99
CA PHE A 204 -10.45 -7.14 -3.64
C PHE A 204 -11.00 -8.34 -2.84
N ASN A 205 -11.68 -8.11 -1.71
CA ASN A 205 -12.15 -9.15 -0.79
C ASN A 205 -11.05 -10.15 -0.39
N LEU A 206 -9.83 -9.64 -0.14
CA LEU A 206 -8.71 -10.48 0.25
C LEU A 206 -8.95 -11.08 1.65
N PRO A 207 -8.51 -12.32 1.90
CA PRO A 207 -8.58 -12.90 3.23
C PRO A 207 -7.80 -12.01 4.21
N LYS A 208 -8.37 -11.81 5.41
CA LYS A 208 -7.68 -11.06 6.45
C LYS A 208 -6.37 -11.79 6.76
N PRO A 209 -5.20 -11.13 6.65
CA PRO A 209 -3.95 -11.76 7.03
C PRO A 209 -4.07 -12.16 8.49
N GLN A 210 -3.88 -13.45 8.76
CA GLN A 210 -3.82 -13.95 10.12
C GLN A 210 -2.61 -13.26 10.76
N ARG A 211 -2.82 -12.61 11.90
CA ARG A 211 -1.71 -12.06 12.68
C ARG A 211 -0.88 -13.24 13.14
N VAL A 212 0.21 -13.51 12.44
CA VAL A 212 1.26 -14.41 12.91
C VAL A 212 1.96 -13.70 14.07
N SER A 213 2.02 -14.35 15.21
CA SER A 213 2.74 -13.80 16.34
C SER A 213 4.24 -13.85 16.04
N PHE A 214 5.02 -13.03 16.76
CA PHE A 214 6.47 -13.11 16.69
C PHE A 214 6.97 -14.53 17.05
N ASP A 215 6.30 -15.20 17.99
CA ASP A 215 6.59 -16.57 18.40
C ASP A 215 6.37 -17.57 17.27
N ASP A 216 5.33 -17.38 16.45
CA ASP A 216 5.07 -18.24 15.28
C ASP A 216 6.17 -18.11 14.22
N HIS A 217 6.67 -16.89 14.01
CA HIS A 217 7.80 -16.64 13.11
C HIS A 217 9.10 -17.27 13.60
N LEU A 218 9.36 -17.20 14.92
CA LEU A 218 10.51 -17.86 15.56
C LEU A 218 10.42 -19.38 15.42
N LYS A 219 9.23 -19.94 15.67
CA LYS A 219 8.99 -21.38 15.58
C LYS A 219 9.19 -21.92 14.17
N GLU A 220 8.74 -21.20 13.15
CA GLU A 220 8.95 -21.60 11.76
C GLU A 220 10.43 -21.50 11.36
N SER A 221 11.13 -20.44 11.80
CA SER A 221 12.57 -20.27 11.56
C SER A 221 13.39 -21.41 12.19
N LEU A 222 13.08 -21.79 13.44
CA LEU A 222 13.69 -22.93 14.11
C LEU A 222 13.40 -24.25 13.39
N ARG A 223 12.18 -24.43 12.88
CA ARG A 223 11.79 -25.63 12.13
C ARG A 223 12.61 -25.79 10.86
N VAL A 224 12.82 -24.70 10.12
CA VAL A 224 13.66 -24.70 8.90
C VAL A 224 15.10 -25.08 9.24
N LEU A 225 15.68 -24.46 10.27
CA LEU A 225 17.05 -24.79 10.71
C LEU A 225 17.19 -26.27 11.11
N LEU A 226 16.21 -26.81 11.85
CA LEU A 226 16.23 -28.22 12.26
C LEU A 226 16.13 -29.16 11.05
N GLN A 227 15.31 -28.80 10.05
CA GLN A 227 15.25 -29.56 8.80
C GLN A 227 16.56 -29.50 8.01
N GLU A 228 17.25 -28.38 8.02
CA GLU A 228 18.54 -28.23 7.34
C GLU A 228 19.63 -29.06 8.04
N GLU A 229 19.70 -29.01 9.37
CA GLU A 229 20.63 -29.82 10.16
C GLU A 229 20.36 -31.33 10.03
N THR A 230 19.09 -31.75 10.06
CA THR A 230 18.76 -33.17 9.84
C THR A 230 19.12 -33.66 8.44
N LYS A 231 19.01 -32.81 7.41
CA LYS A 231 19.48 -33.12 6.05
C LYS A 231 21.00 -33.26 6.01
N LYS A 232 21.75 -32.36 6.65
CA LYS A 232 23.22 -32.44 6.74
C LYS A 232 23.67 -33.71 7.45
N MET A 233 23.06 -34.04 8.59
CA MET A 233 23.37 -35.26 9.34
C MET A 233 23.10 -36.52 8.51
N LYS A 234 21.97 -36.55 7.78
CA LYS A 234 21.66 -37.68 6.87
C LYS A 234 22.65 -37.78 5.70
N ALA A 235 23.08 -36.66 5.14
CA ALA A 235 24.10 -36.66 4.08
C ALA A 235 25.44 -37.21 4.59
N LYS A 236 25.88 -36.75 5.76
CA LYS A 236 27.12 -37.21 6.40
C LYS A 236 27.07 -38.71 6.72
N ALA A 237 25.96 -39.19 7.25
CA ALA A 237 25.76 -40.62 7.53
C ALA A 237 25.79 -41.48 6.25
N ARG A 238 25.23 -40.98 5.13
CA ARG A 238 25.29 -41.68 3.84
C ARG A 238 26.70 -41.74 3.27
N GLU A 239 27.43 -40.62 3.35
CA GLU A 239 28.82 -40.56 2.90
C GLU A 239 29.71 -41.52 3.71
N GLU A 240 29.51 -41.57 5.03
CA GLU A 240 30.24 -42.47 5.92
C GLU A 240 29.91 -43.94 5.65
N ALA A 241 28.65 -44.28 5.37
CA ALA A 241 28.25 -45.62 4.97
C ALA A 241 28.92 -46.06 3.65
N LEU A 242 28.96 -45.19 2.64
CA LEU A 242 29.65 -45.45 1.37
C LEU A 242 31.16 -45.64 1.59
N ARG A 243 31.75 -44.85 2.48
CA ARG A 243 33.19 -44.95 2.82
C ARG A 243 33.52 -46.27 3.52
N MET A 244 32.63 -46.74 4.42
CA MET A 244 32.77 -48.04 5.05
C MET A 244 32.61 -49.18 4.06
N GLU A 245 31.63 -49.10 3.14
CA GLU A 245 31.43 -50.10 2.09
C GLU A 245 32.61 -50.17 1.09
N ALA A 246 33.23 -49.03 0.78
CA ALA A 246 34.43 -49.00 -0.05
C ALA A 246 35.62 -49.68 0.65
N ARG A 247 35.80 -49.46 1.96
CA ARG A 247 36.84 -50.12 2.76
C ARG A 247 36.64 -51.63 2.83
N THR A 248 35.40 -52.10 3.02
CA THR A 248 35.13 -53.54 3.08
C THR A 248 35.38 -54.21 1.73
N LYS A 249 35.01 -53.56 0.61
CA LYS A 249 35.35 -54.06 -0.73
C LYS A 249 36.86 -54.17 -0.95
N GLN A 250 37.63 -53.15 -0.57
CA GLN A 250 39.09 -53.18 -0.68
C GLN A 250 39.73 -54.31 0.13
N LEU A 251 39.22 -54.59 1.35
CA LEU A 251 39.72 -55.69 2.17
C LEU A 251 39.45 -57.06 1.52
N VAL A 252 38.24 -57.28 1.03
CA VAL A 252 37.87 -58.53 0.34
C VAL A 252 38.70 -58.73 -0.93
N GLU A 253 38.96 -57.66 -1.68
CA GLU A 253 39.76 -57.70 -2.90
C GLU A 253 41.23 -57.99 -2.60
N ALA A 254 41.80 -57.38 -1.55
CA ALA A 254 43.15 -57.68 -1.07
C ALA A 254 43.29 -59.13 -0.55
N GLU A 255 42.30 -59.66 0.17
CA GLU A 255 42.27 -61.07 0.59
C GLU A 255 42.23 -62.02 -0.61
N ARG A 256 41.45 -61.68 -1.64
CA ARG A 256 41.38 -62.45 -2.89
C ARG A 256 42.71 -62.45 -3.62
N GLU A 257 43.38 -61.31 -3.75
CA GLU A 257 44.70 -61.21 -4.37
C GLU A 257 45.76 -62.00 -3.59
N HIS A 258 45.75 -61.90 -2.26
CA HIS A 258 46.64 -62.66 -1.39
C HIS A 258 46.48 -64.17 -1.62
N PHE A 259 45.23 -64.66 -1.66
CA PHE A 259 44.92 -66.07 -1.92
C PHE A 259 45.39 -66.54 -3.31
N LEU A 260 45.19 -65.71 -4.34
CA LEU A 260 45.67 -66.01 -5.70
C LEU A 260 47.21 -66.06 -5.78
N SER A 261 47.92 -65.22 -5.02
CA SER A 261 49.39 -65.24 -4.99
C SER A 261 49.96 -66.48 -4.29
N GLN A 262 49.23 -67.04 -3.32
CA GLN A 262 49.64 -68.28 -2.64
C GLN A 262 49.47 -69.50 -3.54
N LEU A 263 48.48 -69.47 -4.45
CA LEU A 263 48.24 -70.56 -5.40
C LEU A 263 49.23 -70.59 -6.57
N SER A 264 49.92 -69.49 -6.88
CA SER A 264 50.92 -69.42 -7.96
C SER A 264 52.34 -69.85 -7.55
N GLN A 265 52.53 -70.25 -6.28
CA GLN A 265 53.82 -70.71 -5.75
C GLN A 265 53.96 -72.26 -5.71
N PHE A 266 52.97 -72.99 -6.26
CA PHE A 266 53.02 -74.43 -6.53
C PHE A 266 53.08 -74.68 -8.04
#